data_AF-A0A7X1MC80-F1
#
_entry.id   AF-A0A7X1MC80-F1
#
_cell.length_a   1.000
_cell.length_b   1.000
_cell.length_c   1.000
_cell.angle_alpha   90.00
_cell.angle_beta   90.00
_cell.angle_gamma   90.00
#
_symmetry.space_group_name_H-M   'P 1'
#
loop_
_entity.id
_entity.type
_entity.pdbx_description
1 polymer ?
#
loop_
_entity_poly.entity_id
_entity_poly.type
_entity_poly.pdbx_seq_one_letter_code
_entity_poly.pdbx_strand_id
1 'polypeptide(L)'
;MADTVYDVTTWPGASVSPYTDIGKVINEIIADIKSKQTTQNTRPGAVIYIPPGHYDLLTRVVVDISFLQIKGSGHGFMSNAIRDESSTGSWIEVQPGASHIRVKNTDGHNEAFLVQRSGSPSVVGRLNGVVFQDFCIDGVTSSKPYTPGNSKTGISVQSDNDSFRFEGMGFVYLEHAMVVRGADAASFTNNFIAECGSCIELTGASQVAKITNKYLISAWAGYSVFAENAEGMLISGNTILWACNITLTNSNRCAVSANKLLSNFPSMVSLSNGSSGNLVSGNHFRRVYGDGTSTRFDDLYGLVRISGDDNAVTGNQFSFSVPAANITPSGADPTIVLVAGGARNYLATNNITANLGVKVVLDASSTATKILYSAASSQLQAYTTDYSLVATP
;
A
#
# COMPACT_ATOMS: atom_id res chain seq x y z
N MET A 1 25.56 17.78 -25.49
CA MET A 1 24.93 17.42 -24.19
C MET A 1 24.34 16.04 -24.39
N ALA A 2 24.42 15.13 -23.42
CA ALA A 2 23.74 13.84 -23.57
C ALA A 2 22.23 14.07 -23.64
N ASP A 3 21.53 13.37 -24.54
CA ASP A 3 20.07 13.36 -24.52
C ASP A 3 19.60 12.82 -23.17
N THR A 4 18.70 13.54 -22.52
CA THR A 4 18.18 13.21 -21.18
C THR A 4 16.67 13.05 -21.21
N VAL A 5 16.04 13.10 -22.38
CA VAL A 5 14.61 12.92 -22.58
C VAL A 5 14.42 11.93 -23.72
N TYR A 6 13.72 10.85 -23.42
CA TYR A 6 13.47 9.75 -24.33
C TYR A 6 11.96 9.56 -24.44
N ASP A 7 11.47 9.24 -25.63
CA ASP A 7 10.10 8.79 -25.86
C ASP A 7 10.18 7.37 -26.41
N VAL A 8 9.52 6.43 -25.73
CA VAL A 8 9.58 5.00 -26.09
C VAL A 8 9.07 4.72 -27.51
N THR A 9 8.26 5.62 -28.09
CA THR A 9 7.67 5.45 -29.43
C THR A 9 8.51 6.05 -30.55
N THR A 10 9.42 6.96 -30.25
CA THR A 10 10.21 7.67 -31.28
C THR A 10 11.72 7.49 -31.12
N TRP A 11 12.20 6.90 -30.02
CA TRP A 11 13.62 6.73 -29.82
C TRP A 11 14.23 5.76 -30.86
N PRO A 12 15.18 6.22 -31.69
CA PRO A 12 15.65 5.46 -32.85
C PRO A 12 16.56 4.27 -32.50
N GLY A 13 17.02 4.18 -31.25
CA GLY A 13 17.88 3.09 -30.78
C GLY A 13 17.12 1.80 -30.41
N ALA A 14 15.79 1.82 -30.44
CA ALA A 14 14.97 0.68 -30.05
C ALA A 14 15.12 -0.48 -31.04
N SER A 15 15.46 -1.68 -30.55
CA SER A 15 15.57 -2.88 -31.42
C SER A 15 14.22 -3.54 -31.69
N VAL A 16 13.19 -3.17 -30.95
CA VAL A 16 11.81 -3.67 -31.07
C VAL A 16 10.82 -2.53 -30.90
N SER A 17 9.60 -2.73 -31.41
CA SER A 17 8.50 -1.81 -31.13
C SER A 17 8.15 -1.81 -29.64
N PRO A 18 7.89 -0.65 -29.01
CA PRO A 18 7.41 -0.60 -27.62
C PRO A 18 6.03 -1.25 -27.46
N TYR A 19 5.25 -1.35 -28.54
CA TYR A 19 3.96 -2.05 -28.53
C TYR A 19 4.12 -3.57 -28.43
N THR A 20 5.30 -4.09 -28.77
CA THR A 20 5.64 -5.52 -28.67
C THR A 20 6.35 -5.85 -27.36
N ASP A 21 7.35 -5.05 -26.98
CA ASP A 21 8.06 -5.22 -25.70
C ASP A 21 8.65 -3.88 -25.22
N ILE A 22 7.84 -3.08 -24.53
CA ILE A 22 8.28 -1.81 -23.94
C ILE A 22 9.38 -2.02 -22.90
N GLY A 23 9.40 -3.17 -22.23
CA GLY A 23 10.41 -3.44 -21.21
C GLY A 23 11.80 -3.54 -21.82
N LYS A 24 11.93 -4.18 -22.99
CA LYS A 24 13.17 -4.19 -23.77
C LYS A 24 13.57 -2.78 -24.22
N VAL A 25 12.64 -1.98 -24.74
CA VAL A 25 12.91 -0.60 -25.17
C VAL A 25 13.43 0.25 -24.01
N ILE A 26 12.81 0.17 -22.83
CA ILE A 26 13.24 0.93 -21.64
C ILE A 26 14.64 0.47 -21.19
N ASN A 27 14.93 -0.83 -21.19
CA ASN A 27 16.27 -1.34 -20.86
C ASN A 27 17.34 -0.83 -21.85
N GLU A 28 17.03 -0.76 -23.14
CA GLU A 28 17.93 -0.21 -24.16
C GLU A 28 18.18 1.29 -23.97
N ILE A 29 17.14 2.05 -23.59
CA ILE A 29 17.28 3.46 -23.20
C ILE A 29 18.18 3.61 -21.97
N ILE A 30 17.99 2.79 -20.92
CA ILE A 30 18.84 2.80 -19.72
C ILE A 30 20.29 2.47 -20.07
N ALA A 31 20.53 1.54 -21.00
CA ALA A 31 21.87 1.24 -21.50
C ALA A 31 22.50 2.43 -22.25
N ASP A 32 21.73 3.11 -23.10
CA ASP A 32 22.16 4.33 -23.80
C ASP A 32 22.52 5.45 -22.81
N ILE A 33 21.69 5.68 -21.78
CA ILE A 33 21.97 6.63 -20.70
C ILE A 33 23.31 6.30 -20.03
N LYS A 34 23.52 5.05 -19.64
CA LYS A 34 24.78 4.61 -18.99
C LYS A 34 25.99 4.78 -19.90
N SER A 35 25.85 4.59 -21.21
CA SER A 35 26.93 4.80 -22.17
C SER A 35 27.35 6.26 -22.31
N LYS A 36 26.42 7.20 -22.06
CA LYS A 36 26.66 8.65 -22.16
C LYS A 36 27.03 9.29 -20.82
N GLN A 37 26.58 8.71 -19.71
CA GLN A 37 26.76 9.26 -18.34
C GLN A 37 27.81 8.47 -17.55
N THR A 38 29.07 8.53 -17.98
CA THR A 38 30.10 7.58 -17.57
C THR A 38 30.79 7.93 -16.24
N THR A 39 30.92 9.21 -15.88
CA THR A 39 31.63 9.66 -14.67
C THR A 39 30.68 9.99 -13.52
N GLN A 40 31.18 9.95 -12.27
CA GLN A 40 30.38 10.25 -11.07
C GLN A 40 29.73 11.65 -11.11
N ASN A 41 30.40 12.63 -11.70
CA ASN A 41 29.94 14.03 -11.74
C ASN A 41 29.14 14.37 -13.02
N THR A 42 28.87 13.37 -13.87
CA THR A 42 28.14 13.55 -15.14
C THR A 42 26.99 12.56 -15.26
N ARG A 43 26.32 12.24 -14.14
CA ARG A 43 25.17 11.34 -14.06
C ARG A 43 23.89 12.07 -13.60
N PRO A 44 23.37 13.02 -14.40
CA PRO A 44 22.14 13.73 -14.05
C PRO A 44 20.88 12.86 -14.09
N GLY A 45 20.95 11.62 -14.61
CA GLY A 45 19.77 10.81 -14.88
C GLY A 45 19.08 11.21 -16.17
N ALA A 46 17.81 10.84 -16.33
CA ALA A 46 17.04 11.09 -17.55
C ALA A 46 15.54 10.94 -17.30
N VAL A 47 14.74 11.33 -18.29
CA VAL A 47 13.30 11.12 -18.36
C VAL A 47 12.99 10.16 -19.50
N ILE A 48 12.23 9.11 -19.21
CA ILE A 48 11.64 8.20 -20.20
C ILE A 48 10.14 8.45 -20.20
N TYR A 49 9.63 8.95 -21.31
CA TYR A 49 8.22 9.24 -21.53
C TYR A 49 7.53 8.08 -22.26
N ILE A 50 6.36 7.71 -21.74
CA ILE A 50 5.46 6.70 -22.29
C ILE A 50 4.17 7.42 -22.72
N PRO A 51 3.97 7.68 -24.02
CA PRO A 51 2.71 8.24 -24.51
C PRO A 51 1.50 7.36 -24.14
N PRO A 52 0.26 7.88 -24.24
CA PRO A 52 -0.92 7.02 -24.17
C PRO A 52 -0.91 5.94 -25.27
N GLY A 53 -1.14 4.69 -24.89
CA GLY A 53 -1.08 3.53 -25.76
C GLY A 53 -1.09 2.22 -24.97
N HIS A 54 -1.24 1.09 -25.67
CA HIS A 54 -1.18 -0.25 -25.08
C HIS A 54 0.17 -0.89 -25.37
N TYR A 55 0.96 -1.11 -24.32
CA TYR A 55 2.32 -1.59 -24.42
C TYR A 55 2.46 -2.93 -23.73
N ASP A 56 2.87 -3.95 -24.46
CA ASP A 56 3.24 -5.22 -23.82
C ASP A 56 4.62 -5.11 -23.19
N LEU A 57 4.75 -5.59 -21.96
CA LEU A 57 6.03 -5.77 -21.29
C LEU A 57 6.29 -7.28 -21.19
N LEU A 58 7.21 -7.76 -22.03
CA LEU A 58 7.64 -9.16 -22.08
C LEU A 58 8.92 -9.37 -21.29
N THR A 59 9.80 -8.36 -21.30
CA THR A 59 11.08 -8.34 -20.60
C THR A 59 11.01 -7.39 -19.40
N ARG A 60 11.39 -7.85 -18.21
CA ARG A 60 11.48 -7.02 -17.00
C ARG A 60 12.44 -5.86 -17.20
N VAL A 61 12.04 -4.67 -16.76
CA VAL A 61 12.90 -3.48 -16.73
C VAL A 61 13.80 -3.52 -15.50
N VAL A 62 15.09 -3.27 -15.67
CA VAL A 62 16.05 -3.13 -14.55
C VAL A 62 16.54 -1.69 -14.45
N VAL A 63 16.12 -1.00 -13.40
CA VAL A 63 16.55 0.36 -13.06
C VAL A 63 17.70 0.30 -12.06
N ASP A 64 18.91 0.60 -12.51
CA ASP A 64 20.15 0.58 -11.73
C ASP A 64 20.84 1.96 -11.62
N ILE A 65 20.16 3.02 -12.05
CA ILE A 65 20.65 4.41 -12.05
C ILE A 65 19.76 5.33 -11.20
N SER A 66 20.39 6.30 -10.52
CA SER A 66 19.68 7.37 -9.79
C SER A 66 19.07 8.38 -10.76
N PHE A 67 18.13 9.18 -10.27
CA PHE A 67 17.53 10.33 -10.97
C PHE A 67 16.85 9.97 -12.31
N LEU A 68 16.44 8.71 -12.46
CA LEU A 68 15.62 8.27 -13.59
C LEU A 68 14.15 8.57 -13.29
N GLN A 69 13.50 9.31 -14.18
CA GLN A 69 12.06 9.48 -14.18
C GLN A 69 11.46 8.65 -15.32
N ILE A 70 10.57 7.73 -15.00
CA ILE A 70 9.73 7.05 -15.97
C ILE A 70 8.33 7.63 -15.82
N LYS A 71 7.84 8.30 -16.87
CA LYS A 71 6.56 9.00 -16.80
C LYS A 71 5.63 8.71 -17.97
N GLY A 72 4.34 8.75 -17.72
CA GLY A 72 3.30 8.72 -18.73
C GLY A 72 2.44 9.99 -18.77
N SER A 73 1.19 9.80 -19.22
CA SER A 73 0.16 10.84 -19.35
C SER A 73 -1.20 10.41 -18.78
N GLY A 74 -1.22 9.47 -17.83
CA GLY A 74 -2.40 9.13 -17.04
C GLY A 74 -2.35 7.75 -16.39
N HIS A 75 -3.01 7.62 -15.23
CA HIS A 75 -3.10 6.37 -14.46
C HIS A 75 -3.97 5.29 -15.11
N GLY A 76 -4.88 5.65 -16.01
CA GLY A 76 -5.55 4.69 -16.91
C GLY A 76 -6.41 3.61 -16.27
N PHE A 77 -6.80 3.74 -14.99
CA PHE A 77 -7.52 2.68 -14.29
C PHE A 77 -8.90 2.40 -14.91
N MET A 78 -9.20 1.11 -15.09
CA MET A 78 -10.51 0.57 -15.37
C MET A 78 -10.69 -0.67 -14.49
N SER A 79 -11.90 -0.88 -13.96
CA SER A 79 -12.17 -2.07 -13.14
C SER A 79 -12.20 -3.33 -14.03
N ASN A 80 -11.14 -4.12 -13.95
CA ASN A 80 -11.06 -5.41 -14.63
C ASN A 80 -11.94 -6.44 -13.90
N ALA A 81 -12.09 -6.32 -12.57
CA ALA A 81 -12.99 -7.17 -11.79
C ALA A 81 -14.43 -7.09 -12.27
N ILE A 82 -14.97 -5.87 -12.47
CA ILE A 82 -16.33 -5.69 -12.99
C ILE A 82 -16.42 -6.19 -14.43
N ARG A 83 -15.41 -5.91 -15.26
CA ARG A 83 -15.35 -6.40 -16.65
C ARG A 83 -15.48 -7.93 -16.71
N ASP A 84 -14.68 -8.64 -15.91
CA ASP A 84 -14.60 -10.10 -15.96
C ASP A 84 -15.85 -10.78 -15.37
N GLU A 85 -16.62 -10.08 -14.54
CA GLU A 85 -17.90 -10.53 -13.99
C GLU A 85 -19.12 -10.08 -14.85
N SER A 86 -18.89 -9.32 -15.94
CA SER A 86 -19.94 -8.73 -16.77
C SER A 86 -20.05 -9.35 -18.16
N SER A 87 -21.20 -9.18 -18.82
CA SER A 87 -21.32 -9.37 -20.27
C SER A 87 -20.89 -8.10 -20.99
N THR A 88 -19.72 -8.13 -21.64
CA THR A 88 -19.05 -6.93 -22.17
C THR A 88 -19.23 -6.72 -23.67
N GLY A 89 -20.09 -7.51 -24.35
CA GLY A 89 -20.24 -7.47 -25.80
C GLY A 89 -20.73 -6.13 -26.39
N SER A 90 -21.34 -5.28 -25.58
CA SER A 90 -21.79 -3.92 -25.95
C SER A 90 -20.92 -2.81 -25.36
N TRP A 91 -19.85 -3.14 -24.64
CA TRP A 91 -18.98 -2.14 -24.03
C TRP A 91 -18.14 -1.45 -25.11
N ILE A 92 -17.93 -0.14 -24.93
CA ILE A 92 -17.06 0.65 -25.82
C ILE A 92 -15.59 0.34 -25.52
N GLU A 93 -15.25 0.29 -24.23
CA GLU A 93 -13.88 0.02 -23.75
C GLU A 93 -13.88 -1.22 -22.85
N VAL A 94 -12.83 -2.04 -22.97
CA VAL A 94 -12.70 -3.32 -22.23
C VAL A 94 -11.32 -3.50 -21.59
N GLN A 95 -10.47 -2.47 -21.59
CA GLN A 95 -9.14 -2.51 -21.00
C GLN A 95 -8.82 -1.20 -20.29
N PRO A 96 -7.90 -1.23 -19.30
CA PRO A 96 -7.24 -0.03 -18.80
C PRO A 96 -6.63 0.79 -19.95
N GLY A 97 -6.45 2.10 -19.74
CA GLY A 97 -6.07 3.06 -20.79
C GLY A 97 -4.89 3.96 -20.41
N ALA A 98 -4.84 5.15 -21.03
CA ALA A 98 -3.72 6.09 -20.90
C ALA A 98 -2.37 5.44 -21.27
N SER A 99 -1.30 5.69 -20.51
CA SER A 99 0.00 5.07 -20.73
C SER A 99 0.01 3.66 -20.14
N HIS A 100 -0.57 2.70 -20.86
CA HIS A 100 -0.94 1.38 -20.35
C HIS A 100 0.13 0.32 -20.63
N ILE A 101 0.84 -0.11 -19.59
CA ILE A 101 1.75 -1.25 -19.62
C ILE A 101 1.01 -2.52 -19.19
N ARG A 102 0.97 -3.52 -20.08
CA ARG A 102 0.47 -4.87 -19.82
C ARG A 102 1.61 -5.80 -19.44
N VAL A 103 1.65 -6.22 -18.19
CA VAL A 103 2.69 -7.10 -17.66
C VAL A 103 2.43 -8.52 -18.12
N LYS A 104 3.16 -8.96 -19.16
CA LYS A 104 3.07 -10.32 -19.70
C LYS A 104 4.23 -11.20 -19.23
N ASN A 105 5.41 -10.62 -18.99
CA ASN A 105 6.57 -11.24 -18.35
C ASN A 105 6.87 -12.67 -18.84
N THR A 106 7.37 -12.77 -20.06
CA THR A 106 7.75 -14.05 -20.67
C THR A 106 9.22 -14.39 -20.47
N ASP A 107 9.96 -13.56 -19.72
CA ASP A 107 11.40 -13.68 -19.45
C ASP A 107 11.74 -14.51 -18.19
N GLY A 108 10.72 -15.09 -17.53
CA GLY A 108 10.88 -15.89 -16.31
C GLY A 108 10.97 -15.07 -15.03
N HIS A 109 10.74 -13.75 -15.10
CA HIS A 109 10.65 -12.87 -13.94
C HIS A 109 9.22 -12.43 -13.65
N ASN A 110 8.97 -12.00 -12.42
CA ASN A 110 7.62 -11.66 -11.96
C ASN A 110 7.38 -10.15 -11.92
N GLU A 111 8.44 -9.36 -11.85
CA GLU A 111 8.35 -7.91 -11.74
C GLU A 111 8.27 -7.26 -13.13
N ALA A 112 7.46 -6.22 -13.30
CA ALA A 112 7.53 -5.37 -14.48
C ALA A 112 8.76 -4.46 -14.41
N PHE A 113 8.96 -3.83 -13.25
CA PHE A 113 10.12 -3.00 -12.93
C PHE A 113 10.84 -3.53 -11.69
N LEU A 114 12.10 -3.92 -11.85
CA LEU A 114 13.04 -4.16 -10.76
C LEU A 114 13.96 -2.94 -10.63
N VAL A 115 13.99 -2.35 -9.43
CA VAL A 115 14.92 -1.28 -9.08
C VAL A 115 15.97 -1.83 -8.13
N GLN A 116 17.19 -1.97 -8.63
CA GLN A 116 18.28 -2.58 -7.87
C GLN A 116 19.63 -2.09 -8.40
N ARG A 117 20.56 -1.81 -7.48
CA ARG A 117 21.97 -1.63 -7.80
C ARG A 117 22.81 -2.60 -7.00
N SER A 118 23.68 -3.33 -7.70
CA SER A 118 24.62 -4.27 -7.09
C SER A 118 25.64 -3.55 -6.22
N GLY A 119 25.97 -4.14 -5.07
CA GLY A 119 26.92 -3.60 -4.09
C GLY A 119 26.25 -3.05 -2.83
N SER A 120 27.00 -3.01 -1.73
CA SER A 120 26.53 -2.42 -0.46
C SER A 120 26.31 -0.90 -0.61
N PRO A 121 25.26 -0.31 0.00
CA PRO A 121 25.07 1.13 0.03
C PRO A 121 26.29 1.91 0.56
N SER A 122 27.09 1.32 1.46
CA SER A 122 28.33 1.93 1.97
C SER A 122 29.45 2.03 0.92
N VAL A 123 29.35 1.29 -0.18
CA VAL A 123 30.37 1.24 -1.25
C VAL A 123 29.88 1.96 -2.50
N VAL A 124 28.63 1.70 -2.92
CA VAL A 124 28.08 2.23 -4.18
C VAL A 124 27.07 3.35 -3.96
N GLY A 125 26.81 3.76 -2.72
CA GLY A 125 25.71 4.66 -2.34
C GLY A 125 24.34 4.01 -2.50
N ARG A 126 23.30 4.66 -1.98
CA ARG A 126 21.89 4.30 -2.25
C ARG A 126 21.46 4.74 -3.64
N LEU A 127 20.41 4.13 -4.21
CA LEU A 127 19.74 4.73 -5.36
C LEU A 127 18.96 5.96 -4.89
N ASN A 128 19.03 7.07 -5.63
CA ASN A 128 18.44 8.34 -5.22
C ASN A 128 17.46 8.85 -6.27
N GLY A 129 16.35 9.45 -5.83
CA GLY A 129 15.52 10.32 -6.66
C GLY A 129 14.93 9.65 -7.91
N VAL A 130 14.71 8.33 -7.90
CA VAL A 130 13.97 7.65 -8.97
C VAL A 130 12.50 8.01 -8.86
N VAL A 131 11.86 8.30 -9.99
CA VAL A 131 10.47 8.75 -10.06
C VAL A 131 9.69 7.87 -11.04
N PHE A 132 8.59 7.30 -10.57
CA PHE A 132 7.56 6.68 -11.42
C PHE A 132 6.32 7.54 -11.38
N GLN A 133 5.85 7.99 -12.56
CA GLN A 133 4.81 9.01 -12.61
C GLN A 133 3.76 8.84 -13.72
N ASP A 134 2.48 8.95 -13.39
CA ASP A 134 1.39 9.13 -14.36
C ASP A 134 1.29 8.03 -15.45
N PHE A 135 1.51 6.77 -15.13
CA PHE A 135 1.24 5.65 -16.05
C PHE A 135 0.56 4.46 -15.37
N CYS A 136 0.03 3.53 -16.18
CA CYS A 136 -0.73 2.37 -15.73
C CYS A 136 0.10 1.08 -15.84
N ILE A 137 0.05 0.23 -14.81
CA ILE A 137 0.61 -1.12 -14.82
C ILE A 137 -0.51 -2.12 -14.55
N ASP A 138 -0.82 -2.94 -15.56
CA ASP A 138 -1.89 -3.94 -15.56
C ASP A 138 -1.30 -5.36 -15.59
N GLY A 139 -1.69 -6.20 -14.63
CA GLY A 139 -1.33 -7.63 -14.64
C GLY A 139 -2.12 -8.48 -15.64
N VAL A 140 -3.05 -7.89 -16.39
CA VAL A 140 -3.83 -8.43 -17.52
C VAL A 140 -4.89 -9.45 -17.11
N THR A 141 -4.48 -10.50 -16.41
CA THR A 141 -5.34 -11.61 -16.01
C THR A 141 -5.05 -11.98 -14.57
N SER A 142 -6.10 -11.92 -13.75
CA SER A 142 -6.06 -12.26 -12.35
C SER A 142 -7.46 -12.56 -11.86
N SER A 143 -7.59 -13.10 -10.66
CA SER A 143 -8.89 -13.35 -10.01
C SER A 143 -8.80 -13.01 -8.53
N LYS A 144 -9.90 -12.55 -7.94
CA LYS A 144 -9.98 -12.25 -6.51
C LYS A 144 -9.60 -13.50 -5.70
N PRO A 145 -8.82 -13.37 -4.60
CA PRO A 145 -8.33 -12.14 -3.98
C PRO A 145 -6.95 -11.68 -4.49
N TYR A 146 -6.56 -12.09 -5.70
CA TYR A 146 -5.33 -11.73 -6.42
C TYR A 146 -4.02 -12.23 -5.79
N THR A 147 -4.07 -12.72 -4.54
CA THR A 147 -3.00 -13.45 -3.86
C THR A 147 -3.58 -14.58 -3.00
N PRO A 148 -3.03 -15.82 -3.03
CA PRO A 148 -2.09 -16.31 -4.03
C PRO A 148 -2.81 -16.53 -5.37
N GLY A 149 -2.14 -16.32 -6.50
CA GLY A 149 -2.68 -16.80 -7.79
C GLY A 149 -2.21 -16.02 -9.01
N ASN A 150 -2.03 -14.71 -8.87
CA ASN A 150 -1.13 -13.97 -9.75
C ASN A 150 0.26 -14.02 -9.13
N SER A 151 1.34 -14.01 -9.91
CA SER A 151 2.71 -13.88 -9.40
C SER A 151 3.34 -12.53 -9.74
N LYS A 152 2.61 -11.67 -10.46
CA LYS A 152 3.14 -10.45 -11.04
C LYS A 152 3.26 -9.33 -10.01
N THR A 153 4.41 -8.68 -10.04
CA THR A 153 4.69 -7.46 -9.27
C THR A 153 4.80 -6.27 -10.21
N GLY A 154 4.17 -5.14 -9.89
CA GLY A 154 4.30 -3.93 -10.68
C GLY A 154 5.70 -3.33 -10.56
N ILE A 155 6.03 -2.80 -9.38
CA ILE A 155 7.35 -2.25 -9.09
C ILE A 155 7.94 -2.92 -7.85
N SER A 156 9.19 -3.40 -7.97
CA SER A 156 9.95 -4.03 -6.91
C SER A 156 11.27 -3.29 -6.71
N VAL A 157 11.43 -2.60 -5.58
CA VAL A 157 12.69 -1.95 -5.21
C VAL A 157 13.40 -2.84 -4.19
N GLN A 158 14.59 -3.32 -4.54
CA GLN A 158 15.33 -4.33 -3.77
C GLN A 158 16.63 -3.81 -3.14
N SER A 159 16.99 -2.56 -3.42
CA SER A 159 18.12 -1.85 -2.81
C SER A 159 17.62 -0.73 -1.90
N ASP A 160 18.39 -0.43 -0.84
CA ASP A 160 18.17 0.76 -0.03
C ASP A 160 18.17 2.01 -0.92
N ASN A 161 17.17 2.85 -0.71
CA ASN A 161 16.86 3.97 -1.58
C ASN A 161 16.57 5.23 -0.78
N ASP A 162 16.69 6.37 -1.44
CA ASP A 162 16.51 7.68 -0.85
C ASP A 162 15.71 8.60 -1.78
N SER A 163 14.70 9.28 -1.25
CA SER A 163 13.90 10.29 -1.95
C SER A 163 13.20 9.77 -3.22
N PHE A 164 12.78 8.52 -3.21
CA PHE A 164 12.00 7.94 -4.32
C PHE A 164 10.60 8.52 -4.37
N ARG A 165 10.03 8.62 -5.58
CA ARG A 165 8.68 9.16 -5.77
C ARG A 165 7.82 8.28 -6.67
N PHE A 166 6.61 7.99 -6.21
CA PHE A 166 5.59 7.24 -6.93
C PHE A 166 4.32 8.08 -6.97
N GLU A 167 4.07 8.71 -8.12
CA GLU A 167 3.12 9.82 -8.25
C GLU A 167 2.09 9.58 -9.35
N GLY A 168 0.80 9.72 -9.08
CA GLY A 168 -0.22 9.67 -10.14
C GLY A 168 -0.33 8.32 -10.88
N MET A 169 0.19 7.25 -10.30
CA MET A 169 0.27 5.93 -10.93
C MET A 169 -1.07 5.18 -10.88
N GLY A 170 -1.32 4.32 -11.86
CA GLY A 170 -2.40 3.35 -11.85
C GLY A 170 -1.88 1.92 -11.76
N PHE A 171 -2.46 1.10 -10.89
CA PHE A 171 -2.12 -0.31 -10.77
C PHE A 171 -3.39 -1.15 -10.70
N VAL A 172 -3.43 -2.23 -11.46
CA VAL A 172 -4.59 -3.13 -11.53
C VAL A 172 -4.17 -4.56 -11.80
N TYR A 173 -4.87 -5.52 -11.19
CA TYR A 173 -4.72 -6.95 -11.47
C TYR A 173 -3.31 -7.50 -11.21
N LEU A 174 -2.60 -6.98 -10.21
CA LEU A 174 -1.26 -7.46 -9.79
C LEU A 174 -1.34 -8.23 -8.47
N GLU A 175 -0.44 -9.18 -8.23
CA GLU A 175 -0.32 -9.76 -6.90
C GLU A 175 0.20 -8.70 -5.92
N HIS A 176 1.28 -8.03 -6.34
CA HIS A 176 1.91 -6.94 -5.61
C HIS A 176 1.99 -5.71 -6.50
N ALA A 177 1.30 -4.62 -6.15
CA ALA A 177 1.45 -3.39 -6.93
C ALA A 177 2.85 -2.79 -6.74
N MET A 178 3.25 -2.55 -5.48
CA MET A 178 4.57 -2.02 -5.15
C MET A 178 5.16 -2.66 -3.89
N VAL A 179 6.38 -3.18 -4.03
CA VAL A 179 7.24 -3.61 -2.92
C VAL A 179 8.47 -2.73 -2.89
N VAL A 180 8.71 -2.01 -1.80
CA VAL A 180 9.83 -1.08 -1.67
C VAL A 180 10.64 -1.38 -0.41
N ARG A 181 11.80 -2.00 -0.61
CA ARG A 181 12.71 -2.32 0.48
C ARG A 181 13.60 -1.13 0.84
N GLY A 182 13.83 -0.89 2.13
CA GLY A 182 14.88 0.05 2.59
C GLY A 182 14.58 1.50 2.22
N ALA A 183 13.32 1.92 2.36
CA ALA A 183 12.84 3.21 1.88
C ALA A 183 13.19 4.36 2.85
N ASP A 184 14.05 5.29 2.43
CA ASP A 184 14.35 6.53 3.14
C ASP A 184 13.69 7.72 2.42
N ALA A 185 12.89 8.50 3.14
CA ALA A 185 12.24 9.71 2.62
C ALA A 185 11.43 9.50 1.32
N ALA A 186 10.93 8.27 1.10
CA ALA A 186 10.14 7.94 -0.08
C ALA A 186 8.73 8.54 -0.02
N SER A 187 8.24 9.00 -1.16
CA SER A 187 6.94 9.64 -1.32
C SER A 187 6.04 8.85 -2.25
N PHE A 188 4.90 8.42 -1.73
CA PHE A 188 3.86 7.78 -2.51
C PHE A 188 2.65 8.72 -2.49
N THR A 189 2.26 9.33 -3.60
CA THR A 189 1.12 10.26 -3.62
C THR A 189 0.27 10.16 -4.88
N ASN A 190 -1.02 10.48 -4.80
CA ASN A 190 -1.92 10.61 -5.96
C ASN A 190 -2.11 9.33 -6.79
N ASN A 191 -1.76 8.17 -6.24
CA ASN A 191 -1.88 6.90 -6.95
C ASN A 191 -3.32 6.36 -6.90
N PHE A 192 -3.67 5.51 -7.85
CA PHE A 192 -4.88 4.69 -7.83
C PHE A 192 -4.45 3.23 -7.91
N ILE A 193 -4.50 2.52 -6.78
CA ILE A 193 -4.07 1.12 -6.67
C ILE A 193 -5.28 0.29 -6.28
N ALA A 194 -5.77 -0.54 -7.18
CA ALA A 194 -7.00 -1.28 -6.96
C ALA A 194 -6.95 -2.64 -7.63
N GLU A 195 -7.72 -3.60 -7.11
CA GLU A 195 -7.79 -4.95 -7.66
C GLU A 195 -6.41 -5.64 -7.73
N CYS A 196 -5.60 -5.35 -6.71
CA CYS A 196 -4.33 -6.03 -6.46
C CYS A 196 -4.43 -6.82 -5.16
N GLY A 197 -3.58 -7.84 -5.03
CA GLY A 197 -3.47 -8.62 -3.78
C GLY A 197 -3.02 -7.72 -2.65
N SER A 198 -1.83 -7.13 -2.84
CA SER A 198 -1.26 -6.09 -1.98
C SER A 198 -0.97 -4.81 -2.78
N CYS A 199 -1.16 -3.66 -2.13
CA CYS A 199 -0.95 -2.36 -2.75
C CYS A 199 0.46 -1.80 -2.50
N ILE A 200 0.80 -1.47 -1.24
CA ILE A 200 2.10 -0.86 -0.90
C ILE A 200 2.73 -1.65 0.24
N GLU A 201 3.92 -2.19 0.01
CA GLU A 201 4.66 -2.98 0.99
C GLU A 201 6.05 -2.39 1.18
N LEU A 202 6.31 -1.80 2.35
CA LEU A 202 7.61 -1.26 2.74
C LEU A 202 8.36 -2.31 3.58
N THR A 203 9.38 -2.93 3.00
CA THR A 203 10.08 -4.09 3.59
C THR A 203 11.51 -3.76 4.02
N GLY A 204 12.11 -4.63 4.83
CA GLY A 204 13.43 -4.45 5.41
C GLY A 204 13.45 -3.41 6.53
N ALA A 205 13.36 -2.14 6.17
CA ALA A 205 13.19 -1.00 7.05
C ALA A 205 12.73 0.22 6.25
N SER A 206 12.07 1.17 6.89
CA SER A 206 11.76 2.45 6.27
C SER A 206 11.87 3.59 7.26
N GLN A 207 12.22 4.78 6.79
CA GLN A 207 12.25 5.96 7.64
C GLN A 207 11.68 7.18 6.92
N VAL A 208 10.86 7.95 7.64
CA VAL A 208 10.21 9.19 7.19
C VAL A 208 9.52 9.12 5.82
N ALA A 209 9.10 7.92 5.42
CA ALA A 209 8.31 7.72 4.21
C ALA A 209 6.90 8.32 4.37
N LYS A 210 6.29 8.76 3.26
CA LYS A 210 4.92 9.29 3.26
C LYS A 210 4.03 8.58 2.24
N ILE A 211 2.87 8.14 2.70
CA ILE A 211 1.81 7.53 1.90
C ILE A 211 0.58 8.44 2.00
N THR A 212 0.37 9.27 0.99
CA THR A 212 -0.61 10.35 1.05
C THR A 212 -1.52 10.47 -0.16
N ASN A 213 -2.71 11.05 0.02
CA ASN A 213 -3.62 11.51 -1.04
C ASN A 213 -3.85 10.48 -2.17
N LYS A 214 -4.33 9.27 -1.86
CA LYS A 214 -4.52 8.22 -2.86
C LYS A 214 -5.74 7.34 -2.61
N TYR A 215 -6.06 6.51 -3.61
CA TYR A 215 -7.01 5.41 -3.50
C TYR A 215 -6.27 4.08 -3.39
N LEU A 216 -6.56 3.31 -2.34
CA LEU A 216 -6.10 1.94 -2.15
C LEU A 216 -7.31 1.02 -2.00
N ILE A 217 -7.47 0.08 -2.92
CA ILE A 217 -8.62 -0.83 -2.99
C ILE A 217 -8.08 -2.25 -3.10
N SER A 218 -7.49 -2.73 -2.00
CA SER A 218 -6.89 -4.07 -1.91
C SER A 218 -7.94 -5.13 -1.63
N ALA A 219 -7.71 -6.34 -2.14
CA ALA A 219 -8.48 -7.51 -1.76
C ALA A 219 -8.12 -8.00 -0.34
N TRP A 220 -8.89 -8.96 0.15
CA TRP A 220 -8.85 -9.41 1.55
C TRP A 220 -7.70 -10.34 1.93
N ALA A 221 -6.93 -10.80 0.95
CA ALA A 221 -5.81 -11.71 1.17
C ALA A 221 -4.46 -10.98 1.39
N GLY A 222 -4.30 -9.75 0.91
CA GLY A 222 -3.06 -8.98 1.06
C GLY A 222 -3.21 -7.73 1.94
N TYR A 223 -2.45 -6.68 1.61
CA TYR A 223 -2.37 -5.45 2.40
C TYR A 223 -2.73 -4.22 1.56
N SER A 224 -3.43 -3.26 2.16
CA SER A 224 -3.49 -1.91 1.57
C SER A 224 -2.17 -1.20 1.81
N VAL A 225 -1.65 -1.27 3.04
CA VAL A 225 -0.32 -0.83 3.40
C VAL A 225 0.30 -1.84 4.35
N PHE A 226 1.49 -2.30 4.04
CA PHE A 226 2.35 -3.04 4.96
C PHE A 226 3.64 -2.26 5.17
N ALA A 227 4.12 -2.18 6.41
CA ALA A 227 5.46 -1.70 6.70
C ALA A 227 6.07 -2.48 7.87
N GLU A 228 7.34 -2.82 7.74
CA GLU A 228 8.14 -3.40 8.81
C GLU A 228 9.33 -2.51 9.17
N ASN A 229 9.68 -2.46 10.46
CA ASN A 229 10.81 -1.70 10.96
C ASN A 229 10.76 -0.23 10.51
N ALA A 230 9.57 0.37 10.49
CA ALA A 230 9.36 1.74 10.05
C ALA A 230 9.61 2.74 11.19
N GLU A 231 10.24 3.87 10.90
CA GLU A 231 10.45 4.97 11.85
C GLU A 231 9.90 6.28 11.26
N GLY A 232 9.00 6.96 11.97
CA GLY A 232 8.55 8.31 11.57
C GLY A 232 7.71 8.37 10.29
N MET A 233 7.10 7.25 9.86
CA MET A 233 6.31 7.19 8.64
C MET A 233 4.96 7.94 8.79
N LEU A 234 4.50 8.59 7.72
CA LEU A 234 3.20 9.25 7.64
C LEU A 234 2.25 8.55 6.64
N ILE A 235 1.07 8.14 7.11
CA ILE A 235 -0.03 7.62 6.29
C ILE A 235 -1.24 8.55 6.47
N SER A 236 -1.48 9.44 5.50
CA SER A 236 -2.50 10.48 5.66
C SER A 236 -3.26 10.93 4.42
N GLY A 237 -4.52 11.32 4.56
CA GLY A 237 -5.35 11.82 3.46
C GLY A 237 -5.69 10.76 2.43
N ASN A 238 -5.67 9.47 2.80
CA ASN A 238 -5.95 8.37 1.88
C ASN A 238 -7.43 7.95 1.97
N THR A 239 -7.98 7.47 0.85
CA THR A 239 -9.23 6.72 0.81
C THR A 239 -8.90 5.25 0.58
N ILE A 240 -9.11 4.43 1.60
CA ILE A 240 -8.77 3.00 1.58
C ILE A 240 -10.06 2.19 1.74
N LEU A 241 -10.30 1.27 0.82
CA LEU A 241 -11.59 0.61 0.64
C LEU A 241 -11.46 -0.91 0.57
N TRP A 242 -12.62 -1.57 0.60
CA TRP A 242 -12.82 -3.01 0.45
C TRP A 242 -12.21 -3.84 1.57
N ALA A 243 -10.93 -4.18 1.55
CA ALA A 243 -10.33 -4.86 2.69
C ALA A 243 -9.67 -3.95 3.72
N CYS A 244 -9.32 -2.72 3.33
CA CYS A 244 -8.56 -1.74 4.12
C CYS A 244 -7.72 -2.38 5.23
N ASN A 245 -6.47 -2.71 4.96
CA ASN A 245 -5.56 -3.29 5.93
C ASN A 245 -4.25 -2.51 5.94
N ILE A 246 -4.04 -1.73 6.99
CA ILE A 246 -2.77 -1.06 7.30
C ILE A 246 -2.09 -1.85 8.41
N THR A 247 -1.01 -2.56 8.09
CA THR A 247 -0.22 -3.32 9.06
C THR A 247 1.14 -2.68 9.24
N LEU A 248 1.45 -2.28 10.47
CA LEU A 248 2.76 -1.78 10.90
C LEU A 248 3.33 -2.78 11.91
N THR A 249 4.46 -3.41 11.58
CA THR A 249 5.13 -4.38 12.44
C THR A 249 6.49 -3.85 12.89
N ASN A 250 6.80 -3.95 14.18
CA ASN A 250 8.01 -3.38 14.79
C ASN A 250 8.26 -1.92 14.33
N SER A 251 7.19 -1.13 14.26
CA SER A 251 7.18 0.20 13.65
C SER A 251 6.83 1.28 14.66
N ASN A 252 7.42 2.45 14.49
CA ASN A 252 7.73 3.31 15.60
C ASN A 252 7.60 4.80 15.23
N ARG A 253 6.99 5.59 16.12
CA ARG A 253 6.69 7.02 15.91
C ARG A 253 6.04 7.33 14.55
N CYS A 254 5.27 6.38 14.03
CA CYS A 254 4.51 6.55 12.80
C CYS A 254 3.16 7.23 13.08
N ALA A 255 2.59 7.86 12.06
CA ALA A 255 1.27 8.49 12.12
C ALA A 255 0.34 7.94 11.04
N VAL A 256 -0.80 7.40 11.45
CA VAL A 256 -1.94 7.04 10.59
C VAL A 256 -3.06 8.02 10.88
N SER A 257 -3.22 9.04 10.05
CA SER A 257 -4.13 10.15 10.37
C SER A 257 -4.91 10.73 9.20
N ALA A 258 -6.11 11.26 9.46
CA ALA A 258 -6.94 11.90 8.45
C ALA A 258 -7.24 11.01 7.22
N ASN A 259 -7.45 9.71 7.43
CA ASN A 259 -7.81 8.77 6.37
C ASN A 259 -9.30 8.42 6.42
N LYS A 260 -9.88 8.14 5.24
CA LYS A 260 -11.18 7.49 5.11
C LYS A 260 -10.96 6.00 4.89
N LEU A 261 -11.35 5.20 5.88
CA LEU A 261 -11.09 3.77 5.92
C LEU A 261 -12.41 3.02 5.87
N LEU A 262 -12.64 2.22 4.82
CA LEU A 262 -13.82 1.37 4.67
C LEU A 262 -13.37 -0.08 4.50
N SER A 263 -13.89 -0.98 5.34
CA SER A 263 -13.57 -2.41 5.24
C SER A 263 -14.76 -3.36 5.36
N ASN A 264 -14.71 -4.40 4.53
CA ASN A 264 -15.47 -5.64 4.59
C ASN A 264 -14.76 -6.72 5.41
N PHE A 265 -13.63 -6.42 6.06
CA PHE A 265 -12.97 -7.31 7.02
C PHE A 265 -12.53 -6.58 8.32
N PRO A 266 -12.22 -7.31 9.40
CA PRO A 266 -11.52 -6.78 10.57
C PRO A 266 -10.05 -6.42 10.23
N SER A 267 -9.28 -5.95 11.22
CA SER A 267 -7.85 -5.60 11.07
C SER A 267 -7.61 -4.42 10.12
N MET A 268 -8.30 -3.30 10.38
CA MET A 268 -8.16 -2.11 9.55
C MET A 268 -6.83 -1.38 9.76
N VAL A 269 -6.42 -1.26 11.02
CA VAL A 269 -5.09 -0.78 11.42
C VAL A 269 -4.53 -1.75 12.46
N SER A 270 -3.37 -2.35 12.20
CA SER A 270 -2.70 -3.27 13.10
C SER A 270 -1.30 -2.77 13.42
N LEU A 271 -1.05 -2.47 14.69
CA LEU A 271 0.27 -2.17 15.24
C LEU A 271 0.76 -3.45 15.94
N SER A 272 1.74 -4.13 15.38
CA SER A 272 2.18 -5.45 15.84
C SER A 272 3.66 -5.51 16.19
N ASN A 273 4.07 -6.57 16.87
CA ASN A 273 5.46 -6.88 17.20
C ASN A 273 6.22 -5.73 17.87
N GLY A 274 5.61 -5.13 18.90
CA GLY A 274 6.25 -4.07 19.69
C GLY A 274 6.20 -2.68 19.04
N SER A 275 5.29 -2.46 18.09
CA SER A 275 5.12 -1.16 17.44
C SER A 275 4.71 -0.08 18.46
N SER A 276 5.57 0.93 18.67
CA SER A 276 5.47 1.83 19.83
C SER A 276 5.56 3.32 19.50
N GLY A 277 4.87 4.14 20.28
CA GLY A 277 4.85 5.59 20.12
C GLY A 277 4.12 6.06 18.85
N ASN A 278 3.25 5.24 18.27
CA ASN A 278 2.53 5.57 17.05
C ASN A 278 1.25 6.34 17.33
N LEU A 279 0.82 7.17 16.37
CA LEU A 279 -0.44 7.92 16.41
C LEU A 279 -1.43 7.37 15.39
N VAL A 280 -2.63 7.00 15.83
CA VAL A 280 -3.79 6.67 14.99
C VAL A 280 -4.89 7.68 15.29
N SER A 281 -5.03 8.72 14.46
CA SER A 281 -5.88 9.86 14.82
C SER A 281 -6.64 10.54 13.70
N GLY A 282 -7.86 11.00 13.98
CA GLY A 282 -8.67 11.74 13.01
C GLY A 282 -9.09 10.92 11.79
N ASN A 283 -9.11 9.59 11.90
CA ASN A 283 -9.56 8.72 10.82
C ASN A 283 -11.06 8.45 10.92
N HIS A 284 -11.69 8.19 9.78
CA HIS A 284 -13.05 7.70 9.70
C HIS A 284 -13.05 6.21 9.34
N PHE A 285 -13.30 5.35 10.33
CA PHE A 285 -13.45 3.90 10.15
C PHE A 285 -14.90 3.54 9.83
N ARG A 286 -15.12 2.80 8.76
CA ARG A 286 -16.41 2.23 8.38
C ARG A 286 -16.26 0.74 8.13
N ARG A 287 -16.77 -0.06 9.06
CA ARG A 287 -16.84 -1.52 8.97
C ARG A 287 -18.23 -1.94 8.51
N VAL A 288 -18.32 -2.63 7.37
CA VAL A 288 -19.60 -3.10 6.81
C VAL A 288 -19.50 -4.53 6.32
N TYR A 289 -20.64 -5.24 6.24
CA TYR A 289 -20.70 -6.51 5.52
C TYR A 289 -20.68 -6.28 4.00
N GLY A 290 -20.08 -7.19 3.23
CA GLY A 290 -19.99 -7.08 1.77
C GLY A 290 -19.28 -8.27 1.13
N ASP A 291 -18.85 -8.08 -0.13
CA ASP A 291 -18.19 -9.12 -0.94
C ASP A 291 -16.85 -9.57 -0.34
N GLY A 292 -16.57 -10.86 -0.52
CA GLY A 292 -15.32 -11.52 -0.18
C GLY A 292 -15.39 -12.42 1.05
N THR A 293 -14.46 -13.37 1.13
CA THR A 293 -14.36 -14.35 2.20
C THR A 293 -12.94 -14.41 2.72
N SER A 294 -12.69 -13.77 3.86
CA SER A 294 -11.38 -13.84 4.54
C SER A 294 -11.51 -14.58 5.86
N THR A 295 -10.63 -15.55 6.08
CA THR A 295 -10.46 -16.24 7.35
C THR A 295 -9.22 -15.75 8.11
N ARG A 296 -8.55 -14.69 7.62
CA ARG A 296 -7.32 -14.17 8.23
C ARG A 296 -7.55 -13.68 9.65
N PHE A 297 -8.66 -12.98 9.87
CA PHE A 297 -9.01 -12.37 11.14
C PHE A 297 -10.52 -12.46 11.37
N ASP A 298 -10.91 -12.72 12.61
CA ASP A 298 -12.29 -12.66 13.06
C ASP A 298 -12.64 -11.28 13.63
N ASP A 299 -13.90 -11.05 13.99
CA ASP A 299 -14.38 -9.76 14.51
C ASP A 299 -13.88 -9.48 15.94
N LEU A 300 -13.20 -10.41 16.60
CA LEU A 300 -12.54 -10.19 17.89
C LEU A 300 -11.14 -9.59 17.74
N TYR A 301 -10.54 -9.69 16.55
CA TYR A 301 -9.21 -9.15 16.26
C TYR A 301 -9.11 -7.62 16.39
N GLY A 302 -10.23 -6.92 16.27
CA GLY A 302 -10.31 -5.46 16.33
C GLY A 302 -10.29 -4.80 14.95
N LEU A 303 -10.92 -3.63 14.83
CA LEU A 303 -10.67 -2.72 13.71
C LEU A 303 -9.31 -2.03 13.86
N VAL A 304 -8.98 -1.66 15.10
CA VAL A 304 -7.64 -1.23 15.49
C VAL A 304 -7.07 -2.23 16.47
N ARG A 305 -5.90 -2.80 16.17
CA ARG A 305 -5.16 -3.69 17.06
C ARG A 305 -3.85 -3.06 17.47
N ILE A 306 -3.51 -3.15 18.76
CA ILE A 306 -2.27 -2.62 19.34
C ILE A 306 -1.53 -3.72 20.09
N SER A 307 -0.27 -3.93 19.73
CA SER A 307 0.71 -4.76 20.43
C SER A 307 2.03 -4.01 20.47
N GLY A 308 2.19 -3.20 21.53
CA GLY A 308 3.31 -2.28 21.73
C GLY A 308 2.96 -1.15 22.71
N ASP A 309 3.92 -0.26 22.94
CA ASP A 309 3.86 0.70 24.05
C ASP A 309 3.60 2.13 23.58
N ASP A 310 3.03 2.95 24.46
CA ASP A 310 2.91 4.40 24.28
C ASP A 310 2.22 4.83 22.96
N ASN A 311 1.37 3.99 22.39
CA ASN A 311 0.60 4.35 21.19
C ASN A 311 -0.62 5.18 21.57
N ALA A 312 -1.01 6.09 20.69
CA ALA A 312 -2.18 6.93 20.85
C ALA A 312 -3.23 6.64 19.77
N VAL A 313 -4.45 6.30 20.18
CA VAL A 313 -5.62 6.17 19.29
C VAL A 313 -6.63 7.23 19.68
N THR A 314 -6.70 8.34 18.93
CA THR A 314 -7.41 9.53 19.38
C THR A 314 -8.29 10.20 18.33
N GLY A 315 -9.46 10.69 18.73
CA GLY A 315 -10.30 11.51 17.84
C GLY A 315 -10.76 10.80 16.56
N ASN A 316 -10.93 9.47 16.59
CA ASN A 316 -11.40 8.71 15.43
C ASN A 316 -12.93 8.55 15.48
N GLN A 317 -13.55 8.47 14.31
CA GLN A 317 -14.95 8.06 14.15
C GLN A 317 -14.99 6.58 13.73
N PHE A 318 -15.63 5.74 14.53
CA PHE A 318 -15.90 4.34 14.20
C PHE A 318 -17.39 4.17 13.86
N SER A 319 -17.66 3.62 12.68
CA SER A 319 -19.00 3.20 12.24
C SER A 319 -18.97 1.70 11.94
N PHE A 320 -19.68 0.91 12.74
CA PHE A 320 -19.78 -0.54 12.61
C PHE A 320 -21.19 -0.94 12.18
N SER A 321 -21.31 -1.61 11.03
CA SER A 321 -22.60 -2.02 10.46
C SER A 321 -22.48 -3.38 9.78
N VAL A 322 -22.46 -4.44 10.58
CA VAL A 322 -22.41 -5.84 10.11
C VAL A 322 -23.63 -6.57 10.70
N PRO A 323 -24.40 -7.36 9.94
CA PRO A 323 -25.50 -8.14 10.50
C PRO A 323 -25.01 -9.14 11.56
N ALA A 324 -25.79 -9.37 12.62
CA ALA A 324 -25.40 -10.27 13.72
C ALA A 324 -25.05 -11.68 13.24
N ALA A 325 -25.76 -12.18 12.23
CA ALA A 325 -25.52 -13.50 11.64
C ALA A 325 -24.19 -13.61 10.87
N ASN A 326 -23.53 -12.48 10.56
CA ASN A 326 -22.26 -12.42 9.85
C ASN A 326 -21.07 -12.13 10.77
N ILE A 327 -21.30 -12.04 12.09
CA ILE A 327 -20.22 -11.90 13.05
C ILE A 327 -19.50 -13.23 13.21
N THR A 328 -18.16 -13.17 13.21
CA THR A 328 -17.29 -14.31 13.47
C THR A 328 -16.43 -14.03 14.71
N PRO A 329 -16.39 -14.93 15.71
CA PRO A 329 -17.21 -16.14 15.86
C PRO A 329 -18.68 -15.79 16.15
N SER A 330 -19.58 -16.72 15.81
CA SER A 330 -21.03 -16.52 15.99
C SER A 330 -21.39 -16.21 17.44
N GLY A 331 -22.22 -15.19 17.64
CA GLY A 331 -22.69 -14.75 18.95
C GLY A 331 -21.73 -13.86 19.74
N ALA A 332 -20.54 -13.56 19.21
CA ALA A 332 -19.61 -12.62 19.84
C ALA A 332 -20.06 -11.16 19.67
N ASP A 333 -19.67 -10.31 20.62
CA ASP A 333 -19.66 -8.85 20.43
C ASP A 333 -18.36 -8.47 19.69
N PRO A 334 -18.43 -7.81 18.52
CA PRO A 334 -17.24 -7.37 17.78
C PRO A 334 -16.35 -6.41 18.55
N THR A 335 -15.04 -6.53 18.36
CA THR A 335 -14.06 -5.60 18.94
C THR A 335 -13.80 -4.43 17.99
N ILE A 336 -13.90 -3.20 18.49
CA ILE A 336 -13.53 -1.98 17.76
C ILE A 336 -12.04 -1.72 17.92
N VAL A 337 -11.58 -1.62 19.17
CA VAL A 337 -10.16 -1.45 19.52
C VAL A 337 -9.73 -2.59 20.43
N LEU A 338 -8.68 -3.30 20.04
CA LEU A 338 -8.02 -4.32 20.84
C LEU A 338 -6.62 -3.84 21.24
N VAL A 339 -6.39 -3.65 22.54
CA VAL A 339 -5.04 -3.56 23.10
C VAL A 339 -4.62 -4.97 23.47
N ALA A 340 -3.99 -5.66 22.51
CA ALA A 340 -3.54 -7.03 22.65
C ALA A 340 -2.34 -7.18 23.59
N GLY A 341 -1.60 -6.10 23.83
CA GLY A 341 -0.51 -6.06 24.79
C GLY A 341 0.30 -4.77 24.73
N GLY A 342 1.21 -4.61 25.70
CA GLY A 342 2.03 -3.42 25.87
C GLY A 342 1.50 -2.45 26.92
N ALA A 343 2.26 -1.40 27.17
CA ALA A 343 2.07 -0.49 28.29
C ALA A 343 1.71 0.93 27.84
N ARG A 344 0.96 1.65 28.68
CA ARG A 344 0.74 3.11 28.56
C ARG A 344 0.09 3.56 27.25
N ASN A 345 -0.64 2.68 26.58
CA ASN A 345 -1.43 3.05 25.41
C ASN A 345 -2.53 4.05 25.81
N TYR A 346 -2.81 5.00 24.93
CA TYR A 346 -3.70 6.14 25.18
C TYR A 346 -4.85 6.15 24.19
N LEU A 347 -6.05 5.82 24.66
CA LEU A 347 -7.28 5.83 23.86
C LEU A 347 -8.13 7.02 24.31
N ALA A 348 -8.31 8.03 23.46
CA ALA A 348 -9.05 9.24 23.84
C ALA A 348 -10.01 9.75 22.77
N THR A 349 -11.19 10.22 23.18
CA THR A 349 -12.16 10.93 22.34
C THR A 349 -12.52 10.22 21.03
N ASN A 350 -12.61 8.89 21.07
CA ASN A 350 -13.06 8.09 19.93
C ASN A 350 -14.58 7.93 19.99
N ASN A 351 -15.27 8.27 18.91
CA ASN A 351 -16.71 8.08 18.82
C ASN A 351 -17.04 6.74 18.16
N ILE A 352 -17.92 5.95 18.77
CA ILE A 352 -18.30 4.62 18.29
C ILE A 352 -19.80 4.61 18.01
N THR A 353 -20.17 4.31 16.77
CA THR A 353 -21.55 4.07 16.35
C THR A 353 -21.64 2.67 15.77
N ALA A 354 -22.51 1.83 16.32
CA ALA A 354 -22.65 0.44 15.92
C ALA A 354 -24.12 0.01 15.84
N ASN A 355 -24.43 -0.92 14.94
CA ASN A 355 -25.76 -1.55 14.85
C ASN A 355 -25.97 -2.71 15.84
N LEU A 356 -24.94 -3.08 16.60
CA LEU A 356 -24.88 -4.19 17.56
C LEU A 356 -24.07 -3.78 18.80
N GLY A 357 -24.07 -4.62 19.83
CA GLY A 357 -23.11 -4.52 20.93
C GLY A 357 -21.68 -4.67 20.40
N VAL A 358 -20.78 -3.79 20.82
CA VAL A 358 -19.36 -3.82 20.42
C VAL A 358 -18.47 -3.52 21.63
N LYS A 359 -17.21 -3.95 21.57
CA LYS A 359 -16.25 -3.84 22.67
C LYS A 359 -15.02 -3.00 22.35
N VAL A 360 -14.49 -2.35 23.38
CA VAL A 360 -13.08 -1.99 23.50
C VAL A 360 -12.45 -3.00 24.44
N VAL A 361 -11.41 -3.69 23.98
CA VAL A 361 -10.83 -4.83 24.70
C VAL A 361 -9.41 -4.51 25.15
N LEU A 362 -9.14 -4.73 26.43
CA LEU A 362 -7.80 -4.75 26.99
C LEU A 362 -7.43 -6.19 27.35
N ASP A 363 -6.44 -6.76 26.67
CA ASP A 363 -5.97 -8.10 26.98
C ASP A 363 -5.14 -8.12 28.28
N ALA A 364 -4.97 -9.29 28.89
CA ALA A 364 -4.32 -9.48 30.18
C ALA A 364 -2.85 -9.00 30.20
N SER A 365 -2.20 -8.97 29.04
CA SER A 365 -0.81 -8.50 28.90
C SER A 365 -0.69 -6.97 28.79
N SER A 366 -1.81 -6.25 28.71
CA SER A 366 -1.80 -4.78 28.66
C SER A 366 -1.72 -4.17 30.07
N THR A 367 -0.96 -3.08 30.18
CA THR A 367 -0.72 -2.38 31.45
C THR A 367 -0.80 -0.87 31.29
N ALA A 368 -1.16 -0.17 32.36
CA ALA A 368 -1.30 1.28 32.43
C ALA A 368 -2.03 1.94 31.24
N THR A 369 -2.96 1.23 30.60
CA THR A 369 -3.71 1.78 29.44
C THR A 369 -4.71 2.81 29.94
N LYS A 370 -4.78 3.96 29.27
CA LYS A 370 -5.69 5.05 29.61
C LYS A 370 -6.80 5.11 28.57
N ILE A 371 -8.05 5.05 29.02
CA ILE A 371 -9.23 5.11 28.18
C ILE A 371 -10.06 6.32 28.61
N LEU A 372 -10.20 7.32 27.74
CA LEU A 372 -10.93 8.56 28.03
C LEU A 372 -11.96 8.80 26.94
N TYR A 373 -13.25 8.81 27.29
CA TYR A 373 -14.35 9.10 26.36
C TYR A 373 -14.24 8.30 25.04
N SER A 374 -13.84 7.04 25.14
CA SER A 374 -13.64 6.13 24.00
C SER A 374 -14.43 4.82 24.15
N ALA A 375 -15.16 4.67 25.25
CA ALA A 375 -16.05 3.55 25.54
C ALA A 375 -16.94 3.92 26.73
N ALA A 376 -18.21 3.53 26.68
CA ALA A 376 -19.03 3.40 27.89
C ALA A 376 -18.53 2.23 28.75
N SER A 377 -18.86 2.19 30.04
CA SER A 377 -18.43 1.10 30.94
C SER A 377 -18.89 -0.29 30.44
N SER A 378 -20.05 -0.38 29.80
CA SER A 378 -20.58 -1.64 29.21
C SER A 378 -19.88 -2.08 27.92
N GLN A 379 -19.18 -1.16 27.27
CA GLN A 379 -18.37 -1.41 26.07
C GLN A 379 -16.95 -1.82 26.42
N LEU A 380 -16.47 -1.56 27.64
CA LEU A 380 -15.14 -2.00 28.06
C LEU A 380 -15.15 -3.47 28.48
N GLN A 381 -14.25 -4.25 27.91
CA GLN A 381 -13.92 -5.61 28.35
C GLN A 381 -12.43 -5.66 28.67
N ALA A 382 -12.10 -5.63 29.96
CA ALA A 382 -10.71 -5.62 30.43
C ALA A 382 -10.36 -6.93 31.13
N TYR A 383 -9.30 -7.58 30.64
CA TYR A 383 -8.68 -8.77 31.26
C TYR A 383 -7.46 -8.42 32.13
N THR A 384 -7.20 -7.12 32.31
CA THR A 384 -6.20 -6.55 33.20
C THR A 384 -6.91 -5.66 34.23
N THR A 385 -6.29 -5.47 35.40
CA THR A 385 -6.74 -4.50 36.41
C THR A 385 -5.94 -3.20 36.39
N ASP A 386 -4.85 -3.16 35.62
CA ASP A 386 -3.97 -2.00 35.51
C ASP A 386 -4.35 -1.13 34.30
N TYR A 387 -5.43 -0.37 34.47
CA TYR A 387 -5.90 0.60 33.49
C TYR A 387 -6.61 1.76 34.19
N SER A 388 -6.80 2.86 33.46
CA SER A 388 -7.63 3.99 33.89
C SER A 388 -8.76 4.20 32.90
N LEU A 389 -9.99 4.30 33.39
CA LEU A 389 -11.18 4.57 32.58
C LEU A 389 -11.85 5.86 33.02
N VAL A 390 -12.05 6.77 32.07
CA VAL A 390 -13.08 7.82 32.11
C VAL A 390 -14.09 7.45 31.04
N ALA A 391 -15.20 6.84 31.45
CA ALA A 391 -16.22 6.33 30.54
C ALA A 391 -16.88 7.48 29.76
N THR A 392 -17.31 7.18 28.54
CA THR A 392 -18.24 8.05 27.81
C THR A 392 -19.56 8.14 28.59
N PRO A 393 -20.06 9.36 28.91
CA PRO A 393 -21.29 9.56 29.66
C PRO A 393 -22.54 8.92 29.04
#